data_AF-A0A1C4WSK6-F1
#
_entry.id   AF-A0A1C4WSK6-F1
#
_cell.length_a   1.000
_cell.length_b   1.000
_cell.length_c   1.000
_cell.angle_alpha   90.00
_cell.angle_beta   90.00
_cell.angle_gamma   90.00
#
_symmetry.space_group_name_H-M   'P 1'
#
loop_
_entity.id
_entity.type
_entity.pdbx_description
1 polymer ?
#
loop_
_entity_poly.entity_id
_entity_poly.type
_entity_poly.pdbx_seq_one_letter_code
_entity_poly.pdbx_strand_id
1 'polypeptide(L)' 'MRWDECVPELLEHLGEMGLVALVKIDGERERKPWTVVISGQRLDGASIRVDGHSLDYCLKHAVAALHDRFPDELGLS' A
#
# COMPACT_ATOMS: atom_id res chain seq x y z
N MET A 1 -0.96 16.00 -1.60
CA MET A 1 -1.61 15.24 -0.51
C MET A 1 -0.53 14.43 0.19
N ARG A 2 -0.50 14.38 1.52
CA ARG A 2 0.39 13.45 2.21
C ARG A 2 -0.35 12.12 2.34
N TRP A 3 0.27 11.01 1.92
CA TRP A 3 -0.44 9.73 1.88
C TRP A 3 -0.83 9.20 3.26
N ASP A 4 -0.13 9.63 4.32
CA ASP A 4 -0.45 9.26 5.70
C ASP A 4 -1.80 9.80 6.17
N GLU A 5 -2.30 10.89 5.57
CA GLU A 5 -3.60 11.48 5.89
C GLU A 5 -4.77 10.73 5.22
N CYS A 6 -4.50 9.88 4.22
CA CYS A 6 -5.51 9.17 3.42
C CYS A 6 -5.45 7.65 3.59
N VAL A 7 -4.77 7.17 4.64
CA VAL A 7 -4.60 5.72 4.88
C VAL A 7 -5.96 5.02 5.04
N PRO A 8 -6.91 5.51 5.86
CA PRO A 8 -8.20 4.84 6.02
C PRO A 8 -8.95 4.71 4.69
N GLU A 9 -9.07 5.78 3.92
CA GLU A 9 -9.78 5.82 2.64
C GLU A 9 -9.12 4.91 1.61
N LEU A 10 -7.78 4.89 1.56
CA LEU A 10 -7.04 3.97 0.72
C LEU A 10 -7.31 2.51 1.11
N LEU A 11 -7.32 2.19 2.40
CA LEU A 11 -7.57 0.82 2.87
C LEU A 11 -9.01 0.38 2.57
N GLU A 12 -9.99 1.27 2.70
CA GLU A 12 -11.38 1.03 2.31
C GLU A 12 -11.49 0.73 0.82
N HIS A 13 -10.91 1.59 -0.04
CA HIS A 13 -10.90 1.40 -1.50
C HIS A 13 -10.25 0.07 -1.91
N LEU A 14 -9.10 -0.28 -1.30
CA LEU A 14 -8.45 -1.56 -1.56
C LEU A 14 -9.35 -2.75 -1.12
N GLY A 15 -10.10 -2.60 -0.03
CA GLY A 15 -11.09 -3.58 0.40
C GLY A 15 -12.24 -3.75 -0.60
N GLU A 16 -12.77 -2.64 -1.13
CA GLU A 16 -13.79 -2.64 -2.18
C GLU A 16 -13.29 -3.30 -3.48
N MET A 17 -12.00 -3.10 -3.80
CA MET A 17 -11.34 -3.78 -4.90
C MET A 17 -11.14 -5.29 -4.65
N GLY A 18 -11.47 -5.82 -3.47
CA GLY A 18 -11.25 -7.23 -3.10
C GLY A 18 -9.78 -7.57 -2.80
N LEU A 19 -8.97 -6.57 -2.45
CA LEU A 19 -7.59 -6.72 -2.02
C LEU A 19 -7.50 -6.74 -0.49
N VAL A 20 -6.41 -7.31 0.01
CA VAL A 20 -6.02 -7.24 1.41
C VAL A 20 -4.86 -6.27 1.53
N ALA A 21 -4.98 -5.29 2.43
CA ALA A 21 -3.94 -4.31 2.68
C ALA A 21 -3.54 -4.28 4.15
N LEU A 22 -2.24 -4.19 4.41
CA LEU A 22 -1.64 -4.10 5.74
C LEU A 22 -0.65 -2.94 5.77
N VAL A 23 -0.85 -2.02 6.70
CA VAL A 23 0.15 -1.03 7.10
C VAL A 23 0.67 -1.41 8.48
N LYS A 24 1.98 -1.54 8.64
CA LYS A 24 2.59 -1.74 9.96
C LYS A 24 3.83 -0.88 10.17
N ILE A 25 4.09 -0.56 11.43
CA ILE A 25 5.37 -0.10 11.93
C ILE A 25 5.96 -1.16 12.86
N ASP A 26 7.25 -1.44 12.68
CA ASP A 26 8.02 -2.40 13.47
C ASP A 26 9.07 -1.64 14.29
N GLY A 27 8.79 -1.45 15.58
CA GLY A 27 9.62 -0.63 16.47
C GLY A 27 10.98 -1.24 16.81
N GLU A 28 11.20 -2.52 16.52
CA GLU A 28 12.49 -3.19 16.71
C GLU A 28 13.45 -2.94 15.52
N ARG A 29 12.92 -2.49 14.38
CA ARG A 29 13.73 -2.24 13.18
C ARG A 29 14.36 -0.85 13.21
N GLU A 30 15.68 -0.80 13.34
CA GLU A 30 16.45 0.44 13.22
C GLU A 30 16.42 1.03 11.80
N ARG A 31 16.25 0.20 10.76
CA ARG A 31 16.19 0.61 9.36
C ARG A 31 14.89 0.12 8.73
N LYS A 32 14.23 1.01 7.98
CA LYS A 32 12.98 0.75 7.27
C LYS A 32 11.89 0.12 8.19
N PRO A 33 11.48 0.82 9.27
CA PRO A 33 10.52 0.27 10.23
C PRO A 33 9.10 0.15 9.67
N TRP A 34 8.77 0.89 8.61
CA TRP A 34 7.45 0.84 7.99
C TRP A 34 7.37 -0.25 6.94
N THR A 35 6.27 -1.01 6.95
CA THR A 35 5.91 -1.96 5.90
C THR A 35 4.50 -1.67 5.40
N VAL A 36 4.32 -1.62 4.09
CA VAL A 36 3.01 -1.75 3.42
C VAL A 36 3.00 -3.07 2.65
N VAL A 37 1.95 -3.88 2.86
CA VAL A 37 1.70 -5.09 2.07
C VAL A 37 0.32 -4.99 1.45
N ILE A 38 0.22 -5.35 0.17
CA ILE A 38 -1.04 -5.46 -0.57
C ILE A 38 -1.03 -6.81 -1.27
N SER A 39 -2.07 -7.61 -1.07
CA SER A 39 -2.18 -8.98 -1.59
C SER A 39 -3.62 -9.28 -1.98
N GLY A 40 -3.84 -10.41 -2.66
CA GLY A 40 -5.18 -10.87 -2.99
C GLY A 40 -5.22 -11.66 -4.29
N GLN A 41 -6.36 -12.30 -4.57
CA GLN A 41 -6.56 -13.08 -5.79
C GLN A 41 -6.43 -12.22 -7.06
N ARG A 42 -6.80 -10.93 -7.00
CA ARG A 42 -6.65 -10.00 -8.12
C ARG A 42 -5.20 -9.69 -8.49
N LEU A 43 -4.24 -10.00 -7.61
CA LEU A 43 -2.81 -9.94 -7.89
C LEU A 43 -2.25 -11.31 -8.32
N ASP A 44 -3.09 -12.23 -8.79
CA ASP A 44 -2.72 -13.61 -9.17
C ASP A 44 -1.99 -14.36 -8.05
N GLY A 45 -2.37 -14.09 -6.79
CA GLY A 45 -1.71 -14.64 -5.61
C GLY A 45 -0.36 -14.00 -5.27
N ALA A 46 0.11 -13.03 -6.06
CA ALA A 46 1.28 -12.22 -5.73
C ALA A 46 0.96 -11.20 -4.62
N SER A 47 2.02 -10.58 -4.09
CA SER A 47 1.90 -9.48 -3.14
C SER A 47 2.84 -8.34 -3.51
N ILE A 48 2.37 -7.12 -3.32
CA ILE A 48 3.19 -5.91 -3.32
C ILE A 48 3.64 -5.69 -1.88
N ARG A 49 4.95 -5.64 -1.66
CA ARG A 49 5.54 -5.34 -0.35
C ARG A 49 6.52 -4.19 -0.48
N VAL A 50 6.32 -3.16 0.32
CA VAL A 50 7.24 -2.02 0.40
C VAL A 50 7.69 -1.83 1.84
N ASP A 51 9.00 -1.86 2.06
CA ASP A 51 9.65 -1.52 3.32
C ASP A 51 10.38 -0.18 3.19
N GLY A 52 10.19 0.73 4.15
CA GLY A 52 10.67 2.11 4.04
C GLY A 52 10.86 2.84 5.37
N HIS A 53 11.59 3.96 5.30
CA HIS A 53 11.91 4.78 6.47
C HIS A 53 10.74 5.66 6.94
N SER A 54 9.72 5.85 6.10
CA SER A 54 8.51 6.59 6.42
C SER A 54 7.28 5.89 5.82
N LEU A 55 6.12 6.11 6.44
CA LEU A 55 4.84 5.63 5.93
C LEU A 55 4.54 6.18 4.53
N ASP A 56 4.73 7.49 4.33
CA ASP A 56 4.51 8.17 3.04
C ASP A 56 5.36 7.56 1.90
N TYR A 57 6.63 7.21 2.18
CA TYR A 57 7.47 6.50 1.20
C TYR A 57 6.86 5.16 0.81
N CYS A 58 6.43 4.37 1.80
CA CYS A 58 5.85 3.05 1.55
C CYS A 58 4.55 3.14 0.75
N LEU A 59 3.67 4.06 1.12
CA LEU A 59 2.39 4.27 0.44
C LEU A 59 2.58 4.73 -1.00
N LYS A 60 3.43 5.73 -1.26
CA LYS A 60 3.72 6.21 -2.63
C LYS A 60 4.17 5.09 -3.55
N HIS A 61 5.10 4.26 -3.09
CA HIS A 61 5.62 3.16 -3.91
C HIS A 61 4.63 2.00 -4.04
N ALA A 62 3.84 1.71 -3.01
CA ALA A 62 2.82 0.68 -3.08
C ALA A 62 1.69 1.08 -4.04
N VAL A 63 1.24 2.34 -4.00
CA VAL A 63 0.24 2.88 -4.92
C VAL A 63 0.78 2.93 -6.35
N ALA A 64 2.02 3.35 -6.56
CA ALA A 64 2.64 3.31 -7.89
C ALA A 64 2.68 1.88 -8.45
N ALA A 65 3.10 0.90 -7.64
CA ALA A 65 3.14 -0.51 -8.03
C ALA A 65 1.74 -1.08 -8.30
N LEU A 66 0.72 -0.62 -7.58
CA LEU A 66 -0.67 -0.97 -7.87
C LEU A 66 -1.16 -0.32 -9.15
N HIS A 67 -0.80 0.94 -9.43
CA HIS A 67 -1.22 1.66 -10.64
C HIS A 67 -0.67 0.98 -11.90
N ASP A 68 0.55 0.45 -11.84
CA ASP A 68 1.12 -0.37 -12.92
C ASP A 68 0.32 -1.65 -13.18
N ARG A 69 -0.44 -2.15 -12.19
CA ARG A 69 -1.29 -3.35 -12.31
C ARG A 69 -2.74 -3.01 -12.67
N PHE A 70 -3.26 -1.90 -12.16
CA PHE A 70 -4.65 -1.47 -12.29
C PHE A 70 -4.72 0.03 -12.62
N PRO A 71 -4.30 0.43 -13.84
CA PRO A 71 -4.15 1.85 -14.20
C PRO A 71 -5.48 2.62 -14.16
N ASP A 72 -6.61 1.94 -14.40
CA ASP A 72 -7.94 2.58 -14.48
C ASP A 72 -8.75 2.50 -13.16
N GLU A 73 -8.26 1.76 -12.15
CA GLU A 73 -9.03 1.49 -10.92
C GLU A 73 -8.52 2.25 -9.69
N LEU A 74 -7.35 2.87 -9.79
CA LEU A 74 -6.78 3.69 -8.73
C LEU A 74 -6.90 5.16 -9.08
N GLY A 75 -8.14 5.65 -9.26
CA GLY A 75 -8.47 7.07 -9.52
C GLY A 75 -8.10 8.02 -8.37
N LEU A 76 -6.91 7.87 -7.81
CA LEU A 76 -6.26 8.67 -6.79
C LEU A 76 -5.35 9.66 -7.53
N SER A 77 -5.98 10.67 -8.15
CA SER A 77 -5.27 11.84 -8.70
C SER A 77 -4.95 12.85 -7.60
#